data_AF-A0A093GAZ3-F1
#
_entry.id   AF-A0A093GAZ3-F1
#
_cell.length_a   1.000
_cell.length_b   1.000
_cell.length_c   1.000
_cell.angle_alpha   90.00
_cell.angle_beta   90.00
_cell.angle_gamma   90.00
#
_symmetry.space_group_name_H-M   'P 1'
#
loop_
_entity.id
_entity.type
_entity.pdbx_description
1 polymer ?
#
loop_
_entity_poly.entity_id
_entity_poly.type
_entity_poly.pdbx_seq_one_letter_code
_entity_poly.pdbx_strand_id
1 'polypeptide(L)'
;EWSSTVEQLEAEALKILLSEDYTEKEHLKLSNQKICLLREEACSHMEERKALLQEANDFFHTAGKVDIENYIKIFNSEGLRLPILTTKYKEIQEAIQVCTMSALQKGQSLVKKSDSHSTWVTGIQKMMEYVKKKVDQLPRQCPDYKEL
;
A
#
# COMPACT_ATOMS: atom_id res chain seq x y z
N GLU A 1 -46.47 59.73 -6.49
CA GLU A 1 -45.23 59.24 -7.12
C GLU A 1 -44.55 58.16 -6.30
N TRP A 2 -44.20 58.40 -5.04
CA TRP A 2 -43.45 57.43 -4.21
C TRP A 2 -44.14 56.05 -4.01
N SER A 3 -45.44 56.00 -3.71
CA SER A 3 -46.17 54.72 -3.58
C SER A 3 -46.17 53.88 -4.86
N SER A 4 -46.23 54.52 -6.03
CA SER A 4 -46.19 53.83 -7.32
C SER A 4 -44.82 53.23 -7.59
N THR A 5 -43.74 53.88 -7.16
CA THR A 5 -42.37 53.35 -7.27
C THR A 5 -42.15 52.15 -6.35
N VAL A 6 -42.70 52.18 -5.13
CA VAL A 6 -42.60 51.06 -4.18
C VAL A 6 -43.37 49.84 -4.70
N GLU A 7 -44.60 50.02 -5.18
CA GLU A 7 -45.40 48.92 -5.76
C GLU A 7 -44.73 48.30 -6.99
N GLN A 8 -44.07 49.12 -7.82
CA GLN A 8 -43.34 48.64 -8.99
C GLN A 8 -42.10 47.82 -8.62
N LEU A 9 -41.36 48.26 -7.59
CA LEU A 9 -40.22 47.52 -7.04
C LEU A 9 -40.63 46.22 -6.35
N GLU A 10 -41.74 46.21 -5.62
CA GLU A 10 -42.31 45.00 -5.01
C GLU A 10 -42.78 44.01 -6.08
N ALA A 11 -43.41 44.49 -7.15
CA ALA A 11 -43.82 43.65 -8.29
C ALA A 11 -42.62 43.07 -9.05
N GLU A 12 -41.54 43.83 -9.23
CA GLU A 12 -40.29 43.32 -9.81
C GLU A 12 -39.61 42.30 -8.90
N ALA A 13 -39.54 42.57 -7.59
CA ALA A 13 -39.00 41.62 -6.62
C ALA A 13 -39.81 40.31 -6.59
N LEU A 14 -41.14 40.39 -6.63
CA LEU A 14 -42.03 39.24 -6.76
C LEU A 14 -41.85 38.50 -8.08
N LYS A 15 -41.67 39.22 -9.20
CA LYS A 15 -41.41 38.62 -10.51
C LYS A 15 -40.08 37.89 -10.56
N ILE A 16 -39.05 38.40 -9.87
CA ILE A 16 -37.75 37.73 -9.71
C ILE A 16 -37.89 36.51 -8.79
N LEU A 17 -38.62 36.63 -7.69
CA LEU A 17 -38.85 35.54 -6.72
C LEU A 17 -39.65 34.38 -7.32
N LEU A 18 -40.62 34.69 -8.18
CA LEU A 18 -41.51 33.74 -8.85
C LEU A 18 -41.00 33.31 -10.24
N SER A 19 -39.84 33.80 -10.66
CA SER A 19 -39.21 33.37 -11.91
C SER A 19 -38.75 31.92 -11.75
N GLU A 20 -39.54 31.01 -12.32
CA GLU A 20 -39.28 29.57 -12.39
C GLU A 20 -38.07 29.24 -13.29
N ASP A 21 -37.54 30.24 -14.00
CA ASP A 21 -36.45 30.15 -14.98
C ASP A 21 -35.08 30.53 -14.39
N TYR A 22 -34.86 30.14 -13.13
CA TYR A 22 -33.53 30.22 -12.51
C TYR A 22 -32.66 29.12 -13.12
N THR A 23 -32.18 29.31 -14.35
CA THR A 23 -31.23 28.43 -15.05
C THR A 23 -30.02 28.07 -14.16
N GLU A 24 -29.64 28.99 -13.27
CA GLU A 24 -28.65 28.76 -12.22
C GLU A 24 -29.02 27.64 -11.24
N LYS A 25 -30.30 27.37 -10.96
CA LYS A 25 -30.77 26.31 -10.03
C LYS A 25 -30.59 24.92 -10.62
N GLU A 26 -30.96 24.72 -11.89
CA GLU A 26 -30.71 23.45 -12.57
C GLU A 26 -29.20 23.26 -12.83
N HIS A 27 -28.48 24.33 -13.16
CA HIS A 27 -27.02 24.29 -13.24
C HIS A 27 -26.37 23.92 -11.89
N LEU A 28 -26.83 24.49 -10.78
CA LEU A 28 -26.38 24.16 -9.42
C LEU A 28 -26.68 22.70 -9.07
N LYS A 29 -27.86 22.19 -9.44
CA LYS A 29 -28.25 20.79 -9.23
C LYS A 29 -27.37 19.83 -10.01
N LEU A 30 -27.12 20.10 -11.29
CA LEU A 30 -26.21 19.33 -12.12
C LEU A 30 -24.77 19.39 -11.58
N SER A 31 -24.32 20.58 -11.16
CA SER A 31 -23.00 20.75 -10.54
C SER A 31 -22.88 19.97 -9.24
N ASN A 32 -23.91 19.96 -8.39
CA ASN A 32 -23.95 19.20 -7.15
C ASN A 32 -23.90 17.69 -7.42
N GLN A 33 -24.67 17.19 -8.38
CA GLN A 33 -24.60 15.79 -8.81
C GLN A 33 -23.20 15.41 -9.28
N LYS A 34 -22.56 16.25 -10.10
CA LYS A 34 -21.19 16.02 -10.56
C LYS A 34 -20.19 15.99 -9.40
N ILE A 35 -20.32 16.88 -8.42
CA ILE A 35 -19.47 16.91 -7.22
C ILE A 35 -19.67 15.64 -6.39
N CYS A 36 -20.90 15.17 -6.22
CA CYS A 36 -21.20 13.93 -5.49
C CYS A 36 -20.55 12.71 -6.19
N LEU A 37 -20.69 12.59 -7.51
CA LEU A 37 -20.06 11.52 -8.27
C LEU A 37 -18.53 11.56 -8.16
N LEU A 38 -17.92 12.74 -8.34
CA LEU A 38 -16.47 12.91 -8.20
C LEU A 38 -15.98 12.55 -6.79
N ARG A 39 -16.77 12.86 -5.76
CA ARG A 39 -16.46 12.48 -4.37
C ARG A 39 -16.47 10.97 -4.21
N GLU A 40 -17.48 10.28 -4.75
CA GLU A 40 -17.59 8.82 -4.69
C GLU A 40 -16.41 8.15 -5.41
N GLU A 41 -16.08 8.61 -6.62
CA GLU A 41 -14.92 8.14 -7.39
C GLU A 41 -13.60 8.34 -6.63
N ALA A 42 -13.39 9.54 -6.07
CA ALA A 42 -12.20 9.84 -5.28
C ALA A 42 -12.11 8.95 -4.03
N CYS A 43 -13.23 8.74 -3.32
CA CYS A 43 -13.27 7.82 -2.18
C CYS A 43 -12.92 6.38 -2.57
N SER A 44 -13.46 5.89 -3.70
CA SER A 44 -13.13 4.55 -4.23
C SER A 44 -11.63 4.43 -4.50
N HIS A 45 -11.05 5.38 -5.22
CA HIS A 45 -9.61 5.38 -5.52
C HIS A 45 -8.74 5.47 -4.27
N MET A 46 -9.16 6.20 -3.23
CA MET A 46 -8.43 6.28 -1.97
C MET A 46 -8.42 4.93 -1.24
N GLU A 47 -9.54 4.20 -1.23
CA GLU A 47 -9.60 2.86 -0.62
C GLU A 47 -8.80 1.82 -1.42
N GLU A 48 -8.85 1.87 -2.76
CA GLU A 48 -7.99 1.06 -3.63
C GLU A 48 -6.49 1.33 -3.35
N ARG A 49 -6.11 2.61 -3.28
CA ARG A 49 -4.74 3.04 -2.96
C ARG A 49 -4.31 2.55 -1.58
N LYS A 50 -5.19 2.63 -0.58
CA LYS A 50 -4.94 2.20 0.80
C LYS A 50 -4.72 0.68 0.87
N ALA A 51 -5.56 -0.12 0.20
CA ALA A 51 -5.38 -1.56 0.11
C ALA A 51 -4.03 -1.93 -0.52
N LEU A 52 -3.66 -1.27 -1.64
CA LEU A 52 -2.36 -1.47 -2.29
C LEU A 52 -1.18 -1.12 -1.37
N LEU A 53 -1.28 -0.01 -0.63
CA LEU A 53 -0.24 0.39 0.33
C LEU A 53 -0.11 -0.59 1.49
N GLN A 54 -1.22 -1.14 1.98
CA GLN A 54 -1.21 -2.17 3.03
C GLN A 54 -0.53 -3.45 2.55
N GLU A 55 -0.86 -3.92 1.33
CA GLU A 55 -0.20 -5.08 0.73
C GLU A 55 1.31 -4.85 0.52
N ALA A 56 1.69 -3.65 0.04
CA ALA A 56 3.09 -3.29 -0.13
C ALA A 56 3.84 -3.25 1.21
N ASN A 57 3.23 -2.67 2.25
CA ASN A 57 3.81 -2.63 3.59
C ASN A 57 4.03 -4.04 4.16
N ASP A 58 3.04 -4.92 4.01
CA ASP A 58 3.15 -6.32 4.44
C ASP A 58 4.26 -7.08 3.69
N PHE A 59 4.41 -6.84 2.38
CA PHE A 59 5.52 -7.35 1.59
C PHE A 59 6.88 -6.90 2.16
N PHE A 60 7.08 -5.59 2.34
CA PHE A 60 8.37 -5.05 2.83
C PHE A 60 8.67 -5.50 4.26
N HIS A 61 7.66 -5.60 5.12
CA HIS A 61 7.80 -6.13 6.47
C HIS A 61 8.23 -7.61 6.46
N THR A 62 7.64 -8.42 5.60
CA THR A 62 8.00 -9.83 5.43
C THR A 62 9.41 -9.97 4.87
N ALA A 63 9.78 -9.16 3.87
CA ALA A 63 11.12 -9.14 3.30
C ALA A 63 12.19 -8.72 4.33
N GLY A 64 11.88 -7.79 5.23
CA GLY A 64 12.77 -7.38 6.32
C GLY A 64 13.09 -8.51 7.32
N LYS A 65 12.18 -9.48 7.50
CA LYS A 65 12.42 -10.66 8.35
C LYS A 65 13.44 -11.65 7.77
N VAL A 66 13.78 -11.51 6.48
CA VAL A 66 14.82 -12.31 5.83
C VAL A 66 16.23 -11.81 6.20
N ASP A 67 16.35 -10.74 7.00
CA ASP A 67 17.66 -10.28 7.46
C ASP A 67 18.24 -11.16 8.58
N ILE A 68 18.99 -12.16 8.11
CA ILE A 68 19.68 -13.22 8.86
C ILE A 68 20.76 -12.69 9.81
N GLU A 69 21.29 -11.49 9.52
CA GLU A 69 22.58 -11.05 10.04
C GLU A 69 22.58 -10.87 11.57
N ASN A 70 21.45 -10.49 12.16
CA ASN A 70 21.31 -10.42 13.61
C ASN A 70 21.20 -11.81 14.25
N TYR A 71 20.49 -12.74 13.63
CA TYR A 71 20.27 -14.07 14.20
C TYR A 71 21.57 -14.88 14.25
N ILE A 72 22.33 -14.93 13.16
CA ILE A 72 23.60 -15.69 13.12
C ILE A 72 24.66 -15.08 14.06
N LYS A 73 24.73 -13.74 14.16
CA LYS A 73 25.68 -13.07 15.07
C LYS A 73 25.41 -13.41 16.55
N ILE A 74 24.14 -13.50 16.96
CA ILE A 74 23.77 -13.86 18.33
C ILE A 74 24.23 -15.30 18.66
N PHE A 75 23.92 -16.28 17.80
CA PHE A 75 24.27 -17.67 18.08
C PHE A 75 25.77 -17.95 18.09
N ASN A 76 26.55 -17.27 17.25
CA ASN A 76 28.00 -17.37 17.28
C ASN A 76 28.62 -16.77 18.55
N SER A 77 27.90 -15.88 19.26
CA SER A 77 28.36 -15.26 20.50
C SER A 77 27.99 -16.03 21.77
N GLU A 78 26.99 -16.92 21.72
CA GLU A 78 26.42 -17.58 22.91
C GLU A 78 27.18 -18.83 23.42
N GLY A 79 28.28 -19.24 22.78
CA GLY A 79 29.10 -20.36 23.28
C GLY A 79 28.36 -21.69 23.41
N LEU A 80 27.34 -21.92 22.55
CA LEU A 80 26.49 -23.10 22.57
C LEU A 80 27.26 -24.37 22.14
N ARG A 81 26.89 -25.53 22.71
CA ARG A 81 27.42 -26.83 22.30
C ARG A 81 26.99 -27.18 20.87
N LEU A 82 27.88 -27.81 20.10
CA LEU A 82 27.72 -28.14 18.67
C LEU A 82 26.34 -28.72 18.28
N PRO A 83 25.76 -29.71 19.01
CA PRO A 83 24.49 -30.32 18.63
C PRO A 83 23.28 -29.37 18.77
N ILE A 84 23.34 -28.49 19.78
CA ILE A 84 22.32 -27.47 20.03
C ILE A 84 22.41 -26.40 18.95
N LEU A 85 23.63 -25.98 18.60
CA LEU A 85 23.90 -25.00 17.56
C LEU A 85 23.43 -25.48 16.17
N THR A 86 23.68 -26.75 15.85
CA THR A 86 23.25 -27.37 14.58
C THR A 86 21.72 -27.41 14.44
N THR A 87 21.03 -27.80 15.51
CA THR A 87 19.55 -27.82 15.53
C THR A 87 18.98 -26.42 15.35
N LYS A 88 19.54 -25.43 16.08
CA LYS A 88 19.13 -24.02 15.97
C LYS A 88 19.35 -23.46 14.56
N TYR A 89 20.46 -23.79 13.92
CA TYR A 89 20.75 -23.34 12.55
C TYR A 89 19.71 -23.87 11.54
N LYS A 90 19.29 -25.14 11.69
CA LYS A 90 18.24 -25.73 10.86
C LYS A 90 16.88 -25.04 11.06
N GLU A 91 16.48 -24.82 12.31
CA GLU A 91 15.22 -24.11 12.63
C GLU A 91 15.19 -22.71 11.98
N ILE A 92 16.30 -21.98 12.06
CA ILE A 92 16.45 -20.64 11.46
C ILE A 92 16.39 -20.73 9.94
N GLN A 93 17.11 -21.68 9.34
CA GLN A 93 17.10 -21.89 7.90
C GLN A 93 15.69 -22.19 7.37
N GLU A 94 14.92 -23.02 8.06
CA GLU A 94 13.52 -23.29 7.73
C GLU A 94 12.67 -22.02 7.86
N ALA A 95 12.80 -21.27 8.96
CA ALA A 95 12.07 -20.02 9.16
C ALA A 95 12.38 -18.97 8.07
N ILE A 96 13.65 -18.86 7.66
CA ILE A 96 14.07 -17.97 6.58
C ILE A 96 13.52 -18.41 5.23
N GLN A 97 13.50 -19.71 4.95
CA GLN A 97 12.90 -20.24 3.72
C GLN A 97 11.42 -19.92 3.66
N VAL A 98 10.68 -20.12 4.75
CA VAL A 98 9.25 -19.76 4.85
C VAL A 98 9.04 -18.27 4.63
N CYS A 99 9.82 -17.41 5.30
CA CYS A 99 9.74 -15.96 5.12
C CYS A 99 10.08 -15.53 3.68
N THR A 100 11.09 -16.16 3.08
CA THR A 100 11.51 -15.91 1.70
C THR A 100 10.41 -16.28 0.71
N MET A 101 9.83 -17.47 0.82
CA MET A 101 8.73 -17.90 -0.03
C MET A 101 7.54 -16.94 0.10
N SER A 102 7.18 -16.56 1.33
CA SER A 102 6.09 -15.62 1.59
C SER A 102 6.37 -14.24 0.97
N ALA A 103 7.57 -13.68 1.18
CA ALA A 103 7.97 -12.40 0.61
C ALA A 103 7.94 -12.43 -0.92
N LEU A 104 8.46 -13.48 -1.55
CA LEU A 104 8.44 -13.62 -3.01
C LEU A 104 7.04 -13.75 -3.58
N GLN A 105 6.16 -14.51 -2.93
CA GLN A 105 4.76 -14.64 -3.34
C GLN A 105 4.03 -13.28 -3.25
N LYS A 106 4.19 -12.57 -2.13
CA LYS A 106 3.59 -11.23 -1.95
C LYS A 106 4.11 -10.23 -2.98
N GLY A 107 5.43 -10.23 -3.24
CA GLY A 107 6.05 -9.39 -4.25
C GLY A 107 5.51 -9.68 -5.66
N GLN A 108 5.37 -10.95 -6.04
CA GLN A 108 4.78 -11.33 -7.33
C GLN A 108 3.32 -10.89 -7.46
N SER A 109 2.53 -10.99 -6.38
CA SER A 109 1.14 -10.50 -6.37
C SER A 109 1.07 -9.01 -6.67
N LEU A 110 1.94 -8.21 -6.04
CA LEU A 110 2.00 -6.76 -6.27
C LEU A 110 2.42 -6.41 -7.71
N VAL A 111 3.39 -7.12 -8.27
CA VAL A 111 3.83 -6.95 -9.67
C VAL A 111 2.72 -7.30 -10.66
N LYS A 112 1.86 -8.28 -10.36
CA LYS A 112 0.72 -8.63 -11.23
C LYS A 112 -0.38 -7.56 -11.21
N LYS A 113 -0.53 -6.84 -10.10
CA LYS A 113 -1.54 -5.78 -9.92
C LYS A 113 -1.09 -4.42 -10.46
N SER A 114 0.16 -4.31 -10.90
CA SER A 114 0.73 -3.04 -11.32
C SER A 114 0.60 -2.83 -12.82
N ASP A 115 0.31 -1.60 -13.21
CA ASP A 115 0.43 -1.19 -14.61
C ASP A 115 1.89 -1.27 -15.07
N SER A 116 2.08 -1.64 -16.34
CA SER A 116 3.39 -1.86 -16.97
C SER A 116 4.35 -0.67 -16.91
N HIS A 117 3.86 0.52 -16.60
CA HIS A 117 4.63 1.78 -16.53
C HIS A 117 4.86 2.30 -15.11
N SER A 118 4.47 1.54 -14.08
CA SER A 118 4.48 2.06 -12.72
C SER A 118 5.87 1.96 -12.06
N THR A 119 6.41 3.11 -11.62
CA THR A 119 7.79 3.26 -11.14
C THR A 119 8.10 2.50 -9.84
N TRP A 120 7.08 2.20 -9.04
CA TRP A 120 7.19 1.47 -7.77
C TRP A 120 7.45 -0.04 -7.96
N VAL A 121 7.10 -0.61 -9.12
CA VAL A 121 7.35 -2.03 -9.46
C VAL A 121 8.83 -2.35 -9.44
N THR A 122 9.65 -1.42 -9.92
CA THR A 122 11.11 -1.55 -9.86
C THR A 122 11.61 -1.70 -8.44
N GLY A 123 11.00 -1.01 -7.46
CA GLY A 123 11.34 -1.15 -6.04
C GLY A 123 11.02 -2.55 -5.50
N ILE A 124 9.84 -3.09 -5.85
CA ILE A 124 9.43 -4.44 -5.47
C ILE A 124 10.36 -5.49 -6.06
N GLN A 125 10.67 -5.40 -7.36
CA GLN A 125 11.57 -6.33 -8.05
C GLN A 125 12.97 -6.32 -7.44
N LYS A 126 13.54 -5.14 -7.17
CA LYS A 126 14.84 -5.00 -6.48
C LYS A 126 14.84 -5.67 -5.11
N MET A 127 13.77 -5.49 -4.33
CA MET A 127 13.66 -6.12 -3.02
C MET A 127 13.52 -7.65 -3.11
N MET A 128 12.76 -8.15 -4.09
CA MET A 128 12.67 -9.58 -4.35
C MET A 128 14.02 -10.19 -4.75
N GLU A 129 14.81 -9.50 -5.58
CA GLU A 129 16.17 -9.91 -5.91
C GLU A 129 17.09 -9.90 -4.69
N TYR A 130 16.97 -8.89 -3.81
CA TYR A 130 17.71 -8.84 -2.55
C TYR A 130 17.38 -10.04 -1.65
N VAL A 131 16.10 -10.35 -1.47
CA VAL A 131 15.63 -11.51 -0.69
C VAL A 131 16.21 -12.82 -1.25
N LYS A 132 16.17 -13.01 -2.58
CA LYS A 132 16.78 -14.18 -3.24
C LYS A 132 18.29 -14.28 -2.97
N LYS A 133 19.02 -13.18 -3.19
CA LYS A 133 20.47 -13.14 -2.95
C LYS A 133 20.82 -13.46 -1.48
N LYS A 134 20.01 -13.02 -0.53
CA LYS A 134 20.23 -13.30 0.90
C LYS A 134 20.02 -14.77 1.23
N VAL A 135 18.95 -15.41 0.73
CA VAL A 135 18.75 -16.85 0.97
C VAL A 135 19.81 -17.71 0.28
N ASP A 136 20.28 -17.31 -0.91
CA ASP A 136 21.34 -18.02 -1.64
C ASP A 136 22.70 -17.96 -0.91
N GLN A 137 22.92 -16.94 -0.08
CA GLN A 137 24.11 -16.80 0.74
C GLN A 137 24.04 -17.60 2.06
N LEU A 138 22.83 -18.02 2.48
CA LEU A 138 22.61 -18.71 3.74
C LEU A 138 23.42 -20.01 3.91
N PRO A 139 23.54 -20.90 2.90
CA PRO A 139 24.32 -22.12 3.03
C PRO A 139 25.81 -21.84 3.25
N ARG A 140 26.33 -20.71 2.75
CA ARG A 140 27.75 -20.32 2.89
C ARG A 140 28.09 -19.80 4.29
N GLN A 141 27.08 -19.41 5.07
CA GLN A 141 27.26 -18.91 6.43
C GLN A 141 27.10 -20.01 7.49
N CYS A 142 26.70 -21.22 7.09
CA CYS A 142 26.67 -22.38 7.97
C CYS A 142 28.07 -23.01 8.00
N PRO A 143 28.71 -23.12 9.16
CA PRO A 143 29.86 -23.99 9.29
C PRO A 143 29.40 -25.44 9.04
N ASP A 144 30.12 -26.17 8.19
CA ASP A 144 29.84 -27.58 7.97
C ASP A 144 30.35 -28.36 9.20
N TYR A 145 29.49 -28.53 10.21
CA TYR A 145 29.81 -29.21 11.47
C TYR A 145 29.91 -30.74 11.33
N LYS A 146 30.15 -31.25 10.12
CA LYS A 146 30.14 -32.69 9.84
C LYS A 146 31.39 -33.43 10.34
N GLU A 147 32.48 -32.76 10.69
CA GLU A 147 33.74 -33.44 11.04
C GLU A 147 34.55 -32.73 12.15
N LEU A 148 34.01 -32.59 13.37
CA LEU A 148 34.80 -32.31 14.58
C LEU A 148 34.41 -33.25 15.72
#